data_AF-A0A3D4W3B3-F1
#
_entry.id   AF-A0A3D4W3B3-F1
#
_cell.length_a   1.000
_cell.length_b   1.000
_cell.length_c   1.000
_cell.angle_alpha   90.00
_cell.angle_beta   90.00
_cell.angle_gamma   90.00
#
_symmetry.space_group_name_H-M   'P 1'
#
loop_
_entity.id
_entity.type
_entity.pdbx_description
1 polymer ?
#
loop_
_entity_poly.entity_id
_entity_poly.type
_entity_poly.pdbx_seq_one_letter_code
_entity_poly.pdbx_strand_id
1 'polypeptide(L)'
;LEEMSTLMRQIDQSHIRYRKRAVQRAQFLLLSDRSSQGSVTALLRRYAEEIKTPDQLFAPDDGPVAKRLHLYPAAVFGAKPLYPPAAPRSETPLAPVRQAGLDEEQLRKEQQLLLDYARMAVTEENVGLLAKQALAARSAVAASTLAEEYPRDFARIIGLHTYSQSPRRAYDITLTGNWVERGGFRFEEFILTPRREDADHGRTE
;
A
#
# COMPACT_ATOMS: atom_id res chain seq x y z
N LEU A 1 -2.17 32.53 -39.15
CA LEU A 1 -3.46 32.79 -38.45
C LEU A 1 -4.22 31.50 -38.14
N GLU A 2 -4.24 30.51 -39.03
CA GLU A 2 -4.88 29.20 -38.79
C GLU A 2 -4.20 28.36 -37.70
N GLU A 3 -2.86 28.40 -37.61
CA GLU A 3 -2.12 27.65 -36.59
C GLU A 3 -2.39 28.17 -35.16
N MET A 4 -2.58 29.49 -34.99
CA MET A 4 -2.93 30.08 -33.68
C MET A 4 -4.35 29.69 -33.24
N SER A 5 -5.30 29.58 -34.16
CA SER A 5 -6.67 29.18 -33.81
C SER A 5 -6.75 27.69 -33.45
N THR A 6 -5.90 26.85 -34.05
CA THR A 6 -5.77 25.43 -33.65
C THR A 6 -5.15 25.30 -32.27
N LEU A 7 -4.11 26.08 -31.98
CA LEU A 7 -3.45 26.11 -30.68
C LEU A 7 -4.42 26.59 -29.58
N MET A 8 -5.17 27.67 -29.83
CA MET A 8 -6.18 28.18 -28.88
C MET A 8 -7.29 27.15 -28.62
N ARG A 9 -7.76 26.43 -29.64
CA ARG A 9 -8.79 25.39 -29.49
C ARG A 9 -8.29 24.17 -28.72
N GLN A 10 -7.01 23.80 -28.88
CA GLN A 10 -6.38 22.74 -28.08
C GLN A 10 -6.17 23.17 -26.62
N ILE A 11 -5.81 24.43 -26.38
CA ILE A 11 -5.68 25.02 -25.04
C ILE A 11 -7.05 25.07 -24.35
N ASP A 12 -8.11 25.52 -25.02
CA ASP A 12 -9.46 25.50 -24.44
C ASP A 12 -9.96 24.08 -24.16
N GLN A 13 -9.69 23.12 -25.05
CA GLN A 13 -10.03 21.71 -24.81
C GLN A 13 -9.22 21.09 -23.66
N SER A 14 -7.96 21.46 -23.51
CA SER A 14 -7.11 20.98 -22.41
C SER A 14 -7.53 21.64 -21.09
N HIS A 15 -7.90 22.92 -21.10
CA HIS A 15 -8.44 23.66 -19.95
C HIS A 15 -9.82 23.14 -19.53
N ILE A 16 -10.69 22.76 -20.47
CA ILE A 16 -11.97 22.09 -20.17
C ILE A 16 -11.74 20.69 -19.60
N ARG A 17 -10.79 19.91 -20.13
CA ARG A 17 -10.44 18.59 -19.58
C ARG A 17 -9.80 18.68 -18.19
N TYR A 18 -8.94 19.66 -17.96
CA TYR A 18 -8.33 19.92 -16.66
C TYR A 18 -9.35 20.41 -15.64
N ARG A 19 -10.24 21.34 -16.01
CA ARG A 19 -11.35 21.77 -15.13
C ARG A 19 -12.32 20.61 -14.85
N LYS A 20 -12.64 19.77 -15.83
CA LYS A 20 -13.52 18.60 -15.64
C LYS A 20 -12.88 17.55 -14.74
N ARG A 21 -11.57 17.28 -14.86
CA ARG A 21 -10.83 16.37 -13.97
C ARG A 21 -10.60 16.94 -12.58
N ALA A 22 -10.35 18.24 -12.45
CA ALA A 22 -10.24 18.92 -11.16
C ALA A 22 -11.59 18.98 -10.44
N VAL A 23 -12.68 19.26 -11.16
CA VAL A 23 -14.05 19.21 -10.64
C VAL A 23 -14.44 17.78 -10.28
N GLN A 24 -14.10 16.76 -11.09
CA GLN A 24 -14.34 15.35 -10.74
C GLN A 24 -13.48 14.87 -9.57
N ARG A 25 -12.25 15.39 -9.41
CA ARG A 25 -11.38 15.09 -8.27
C ARG A 25 -11.83 15.80 -7.00
N ALA A 26 -12.33 17.04 -7.11
CA ALA A 26 -13.02 17.74 -6.04
C ALA A 26 -14.35 17.04 -5.69
N GLN A 27 -15.13 16.60 -6.68
CA GLN A 27 -16.33 15.77 -6.49
C GLN A 27 -15.99 14.44 -5.83
N PHE A 28 -14.90 13.79 -6.23
CA PHE A 28 -14.43 12.55 -5.64
C PHE A 28 -14.02 12.77 -4.17
N LEU A 29 -13.25 13.81 -3.86
CA LEU A 29 -12.86 14.15 -2.48
C LEU A 29 -14.05 14.61 -1.62
N LEU A 30 -15.07 15.23 -2.22
CA LEU A 30 -16.32 15.61 -1.57
C LEU A 30 -17.31 14.43 -1.40
N LEU A 31 -17.18 13.37 -2.21
CA LEU A 31 -18.07 12.20 -2.20
C LEU A 31 -17.39 10.93 -1.65
N SER A 32 -16.12 10.98 -1.26
CA SER A 32 -15.33 9.80 -0.85
C SER A 32 -15.48 9.39 0.61
N ASP A 33 -16.39 9.99 1.38
CA ASP A 33 -16.75 9.48 2.72
C ASP A 33 -17.93 8.49 2.65
N ARG A 34 -17.84 7.55 1.72
CA ARG A 34 -18.89 6.59 1.32
C ARG A 34 -19.03 5.36 2.23
N SER A 35 -18.44 5.35 3.43
CA SER A 35 -18.95 4.44 4.46
C SER A 35 -20.17 5.12 5.09
N SER A 36 -21.23 4.35 5.35
CA SER A 36 -22.38 4.86 6.11
C SER A 36 -21.93 5.50 7.43
N GLN A 37 -20.88 4.96 8.05
CA GLN A 37 -20.25 5.56 9.23
C GLN A 37 -19.60 6.93 8.97
N GLY A 38 -18.86 7.11 7.88
CA GLY A 38 -18.21 8.36 7.51
C GLY A 38 -19.22 9.46 7.21
N SER A 39 -20.21 9.13 6.38
CA SER A 39 -21.34 10.03 6.10
C SER A 39 -22.11 10.42 7.38
N VAL A 40 -22.34 9.49 8.31
CA VAL A 40 -22.95 9.79 9.62
C VAL A 40 -22.03 10.68 10.47
N THR A 41 -20.73 10.42 10.47
CA THR A 41 -19.74 11.20 11.23
C THR A 41 -19.65 12.64 10.70
N ALA A 42 -19.67 12.84 9.39
CA ALA A 42 -19.69 14.15 8.77
C ALA A 42 -20.95 14.95 9.11
N LEU A 43 -22.12 14.30 9.09
CA LEU A 43 -23.39 14.92 9.50
C LEU A 43 -23.38 15.30 10.99
N LEU A 44 -22.91 14.41 11.86
CA LEU A 44 -22.81 14.67 13.31
C LEU A 44 -21.79 15.78 13.61
N ARG A 45 -20.68 15.85 12.87
CA ARG A 45 -19.69 16.92 13.01
C ARG A 45 -20.28 18.28 12.63
N ARG A 46 -21.04 18.34 11.52
CA ARG A 46 -21.74 19.56 11.12
C ARG A 46 -22.77 20.00 12.17
N TYR A 47 -23.47 19.04 12.77
CA TYR A 47 -24.43 19.30 13.84
C TYR A 47 -23.74 19.87 15.10
N ALA A 48 -22.59 19.31 15.47
CA ALA A 48 -21.82 19.76 16.62
C ALA A 48 -21.24 21.19 16.46
N GLU A 49 -21.00 21.67 15.24
CA GLU A 49 -20.55 23.06 15.00
C GLU A 49 -21.58 24.11 15.44
N GLU A 50 -22.87 23.76 15.45
CA GLU A 50 -23.96 24.68 15.77
C GLU A 50 -24.30 24.71 17.28
N ILE A 51 -23.81 23.73 18.04
CA ILE A 51 -24.05 23.60 19.48
C ILE A 51 -22.94 24.30 20.26
N LYS A 52 -23.27 25.42 20.89
CA LYS A 52 -22.35 26.23 21.68
C LYS A 52 -22.47 25.98 23.18
N THR A 53 -23.60 25.48 23.66
CA THR A 53 -23.83 25.18 25.07
C THR A 53 -24.51 23.82 25.25
N PRO A 54 -24.27 23.10 26.37
CA PRO A 54 -24.85 21.77 26.60
C PRO A 54 -26.39 21.75 26.56
N ASP A 55 -27.04 22.82 27.01
CA ASP A 55 -28.50 22.91 27.05
C ASP A 55 -29.14 22.92 25.64
N GLN A 56 -28.39 23.34 24.61
CA GLN A 56 -28.86 23.35 23.22
C GLN A 56 -29.03 21.95 22.63
N LEU A 57 -28.40 20.92 23.21
CA LEU A 57 -28.62 19.52 22.82
C LEU A 57 -30.05 19.04 23.13
N PHE A 58 -30.73 19.70 24.07
CA PHE A 58 -32.05 19.33 24.55
C PHE A 58 -33.15 20.26 24.05
N ALA A 59 -32.79 21.33 23.35
CA ALA A 59 -33.73 22.23 22.72
C ALA A 59 -34.32 21.58 21.45
N PRO A 60 -35.58 21.86 21.10
CA PRO A 60 -36.14 21.45 19.81
C PRO A 60 -35.31 22.02 18.66
N ASP A 61 -34.80 21.16 17.78
CA ASP A 61 -34.08 21.58 16.57
C ASP A 61 -35.00 21.51 15.34
N ASP A 62 -35.23 22.67 14.72
CA ASP A 62 -35.97 22.83 13.46
C ASP A 62 -35.05 23.05 12.24
N GLY A 63 -33.75 22.82 12.42
CA GLY A 63 -32.72 22.97 11.42
C GLY A 63 -32.91 22.07 10.18
N PRO A 64 -32.27 22.42 9.05
CA PRO A 64 -32.40 21.67 7.81
C PRO A 64 -31.90 20.21 7.93
N VAL A 65 -31.03 19.92 8.91
CA VAL A 65 -30.53 18.58 9.23
C VAL A 65 -31.57 17.79 10.04
N ALA A 66 -32.20 18.39 11.05
CA ALA A 66 -33.24 17.76 11.88
C ALA A 66 -34.46 17.29 11.07
N LYS A 67 -34.80 17.96 9.96
CA LYS A 67 -35.87 17.56 9.03
C LYS A 67 -35.60 16.24 8.30
N ARG A 68 -34.33 15.82 8.20
CA ARG A 68 -33.91 14.60 7.51
C ARG A 68 -33.37 13.54 8.46
N LEU A 69 -32.92 13.94 9.65
CA LEU A 69 -32.34 13.08 10.66
C LEU A 69 -32.93 13.43 12.03
N HIS A 70 -33.71 12.53 12.61
CA HIS A 70 -34.22 12.69 13.96
C HIS A 70 -33.22 12.14 14.97
N LEU A 71 -32.58 13.03 15.73
CA LEU A 71 -31.71 12.68 16.84
C LEU A 71 -32.54 12.68 18.13
N TYR A 72 -32.49 11.57 18.87
CA TYR A 72 -33.15 11.45 20.16
C TYR A 72 -32.09 11.26 21.24
N PRO A 73 -32.18 11.97 22.38
CA PRO A 73 -31.36 11.69 23.53
C PRO A 73 -31.50 10.21 23.93
N ALA A 74 -30.40 9.57 24.34
CA ALA A 74 -30.42 8.19 24.81
C ALA A 74 -31.44 7.98 25.96
N ALA A 75 -31.70 9.03 26.76
CA ALA A 75 -32.69 9.05 27.83
C ALA A 75 -34.14 8.78 27.35
N VAL A 76 -34.47 9.04 26.08
CA VAL A 76 -35.79 8.77 25.50
C VAL A 76 -36.06 7.26 25.36
N PHE A 77 -35.01 6.45 25.20
CA PHE A 77 -35.12 5.00 25.08
C PHE A 77 -35.21 4.28 26.44
N GLY A 78 -35.32 5.03 27.55
CA GLY A 78 -35.42 4.51 28.91
C GLY A 78 -34.06 4.17 29.54
N ALA A 79 -34.08 3.78 30.82
CA ALA A 79 -32.87 3.47 31.60
C ALA A 79 -32.19 2.14 31.20
N LYS A 80 -32.80 1.36 30.31
CA LYS A 80 -32.23 0.09 29.83
C LYS A 80 -31.36 0.39 28.60
N PRO A 81 -30.05 0.08 28.63
CA PRO A 81 -29.20 0.25 27.46
C PRO A 81 -29.70 -0.63 26.31
N LEU A 82 -29.63 -0.11 25.08
CA LEU A 82 -30.01 -0.84 23.85
C LEU A 82 -29.18 -2.11 23.62
N TYR A 83 -28.02 -2.18 24.26
CA TYR A 83 -27.15 -3.35 24.26
C TYR A 83 -26.94 -3.83 25.70
N PRO A 84 -26.91 -5.15 25.94
CA PRO A 84 -26.51 -5.67 27.23
C PRO A 84 -25.09 -5.16 27.56
N PRO A 85 -24.83 -4.70 28.79
CA PRO A 85 -23.49 -4.28 29.19
C PRO A 85 -22.53 -5.44 28.91
N ALA A 86 -21.41 -5.14 28.23
CA ALA A 86 -20.39 -6.14 27.96
C ALA A 86 -20.01 -6.81 29.29
N ALA A 87 -20.04 -8.15 29.31
CA ALA A 87 -19.66 -8.88 30.50
C ALA A 87 -18.30 -8.37 30.98
N PRO A 88 -18.15 -8.03 32.27
CA PRO A 88 -16.86 -7.65 32.80
C PRO A 88 -15.90 -8.80 32.47
N ARG A 89 -14.83 -8.48 31.72
CA ARG A 89 -13.75 -9.45 31.48
C ARG A 89 -13.24 -9.81 32.88
N SER A 90 -13.56 -11.01 33.35
CA SER A 90 -12.99 -11.47 34.61
C SER A 90 -11.48 -11.43 34.46
N GLU A 91 -10.80 -10.82 35.43
CA GLU A 91 -9.38 -11.01 35.67
C GLU A 91 -9.19 -12.46 36.12
N THR A 92 -9.45 -13.41 35.22
CA THR A 92 -8.98 -14.76 35.42
C THR A 92 -7.46 -14.62 35.48
N PRO A 93 -6.81 -14.92 36.62
CA PRO A 93 -5.37 -14.72 36.72
C PRO A 93 -4.74 -15.53 35.59
N LEU A 94 -4.05 -14.83 34.69
CA LEU A 94 -3.28 -15.49 33.65
C LEU A 94 -2.37 -16.48 34.36
N ALA A 95 -2.46 -17.77 33.98
CA ALA A 95 -1.59 -18.78 34.55
C ALA A 95 -0.14 -18.25 34.48
N PRO A 96 0.64 -18.33 35.57
CA PRO A 96 1.99 -17.81 35.58
C PRO A 96 2.74 -18.39 34.39
N VAL A 97 3.25 -17.51 33.52
CA VAL A 97 3.99 -17.89 32.32
C VAL A 97 5.11 -18.80 32.79
N ARG A 98 5.00 -20.11 32.49
CA ARG A 98 6.08 -21.05 32.74
C ARG A 98 7.24 -20.59 31.88
N GLN A 99 8.23 -19.95 32.50
CA GLN A 99 9.52 -19.72 31.89
C GLN A 99 10.19 -21.09 31.80
N ALA A 100 9.80 -21.89 30.80
CA ALA A 100 10.64 -22.97 30.35
C ALA A 100 11.95 -22.31 29.91
N GLY A 101 13.05 -22.66 30.57
CA GLY A 101 14.36 -22.21 30.13
C GLY A 101 14.50 -22.57 28.66
N LEU A 102 14.64 -21.55 27.82
CA LEU A 102 14.87 -21.75 26.39
C LEU A 102 16.15 -22.57 26.27
N ASP A 103 16.02 -23.80 25.77
CA ASP A 103 17.17 -24.65 25.49
C ASP A 103 18.05 -23.89 24.49
N GLU A 104 19.24 -23.47 24.91
CA GLU A 104 20.12 -22.62 24.12
C GLU A 104 20.45 -23.25 22.75
N GLU A 105 20.47 -24.58 22.68
CA GLU A 105 20.68 -25.30 21.43
C GLU A 105 19.47 -25.19 20.48
N GLN A 106 18.24 -25.26 21.02
CA GLN A 106 17.03 -25.06 20.22
C GLN A 106 16.92 -23.61 19.75
N LEU A 107 17.21 -22.66 20.64
CA LEU A 107 17.19 -21.24 20.30
C LEU A 107 18.21 -20.91 19.19
N ARG A 108 19.43 -21.47 19.25
CA ARG A 108 20.43 -21.29 18.19
C ARG A 108 19.97 -21.89 16.85
N LYS A 109 19.33 -23.06 16.87
CA LYS A 109 18.78 -23.69 15.66
C LYS A 109 17.66 -22.85 15.05
N GLU A 110 16.75 -22.33 15.87
CA GLU A 110 15.67 -21.45 15.40
C GLU A 110 16.20 -20.13 14.85
N GLN A 111 17.20 -19.52 15.50
CA GLN A 111 17.86 -18.32 15.00
C GLN A 111 18.57 -18.57 13.66
N GLN A 112 19.27 -19.70 13.51
CA GLN A 112 19.87 -20.09 12.23
C GLN A 112 18.81 -20.28 11.14
N LEU A 113 17.70 -20.95 11.45
CA LEU A 113 16.58 -21.13 10.53
C LEU A 113 15.99 -19.79 10.07
N LEU A 114 15.80 -18.85 11.00
CA LEU A 114 15.29 -17.51 10.69
C LEU A 114 16.26 -16.71 9.82
N LEU A 115 17.57 -16.82 10.09
CA LEU A 115 18.60 -16.19 9.26
C LEU A 115 18.65 -16.79 7.86
N ASP A 116 18.51 -18.11 7.74
CA ASP A 116 18.45 -18.79 6.45
C ASP A 116 17.17 -18.42 5.69
N TYR A 117 16.03 -18.28 6.38
CA TYR A 117 14.80 -17.78 5.78
C TYR A 117 14.94 -16.33 5.30
N ALA A 118 15.52 -15.44 6.12
CA ALA A 118 15.76 -14.04 5.75
C ALA A 118 16.74 -13.92 4.58
N ARG A 119 17.76 -14.79 4.53
CA ARG A 119 18.67 -14.89 3.38
C ARG A 119 17.90 -15.35 2.15
N MET A 120 17.10 -16.40 2.22
CA MET A 120 16.34 -16.90 1.06
C MET A 120 15.19 -15.99 0.63
N ALA A 121 14.75 -15.06 1.49
CA ALA A 121 13.68 -14.14 1.18
C ALA A 121 13.98 -13.33 -0.09
N VAL A 122 12.99 -13.24 -0.97
CA VAL A 122 13.02 -12.43 -2.18
C VAL A 122 12.74 -10.98 -1.79
N THR A 123 13.77 -10.29 -1.32
CA THR A 123 13.73 -8.85 -1.03
C THR A 123 14.42 -8.07 -2.14
N GLU A 124 14.08 -6.78 -2.27
CA GLU A 124 14.71 -5.88 -3.23
C GLU A 124 16.25 -5.85 -3.08
N GLU A 125 16.74 -5.87 -1.85
CA GLU A 125 18.18 -5.87 -1.54
C GLU A 125 18.86 -7.17 -2.02
N ASN A 126 18.29 -8.34 -1.69
CA ASN A 126 18.85 -9.64 -2.09
C ASN A 126 18.83 -9.83 -3.62
N VAL A 127 17.78 -9.32 -4.27
CA VAL A 127 17.64 -9.31 -5.74
C VAL A 127 18.68 -8.36 -6.36
N GLY A 128 18.88 -7.18 -5.78
CA GLY A 128 19.91 -6.24 -6.21
C GLY A 128 21.33 -6.79 -6.08
N LEU A 129 21.61 -7.56 -5.02
CA LEU A 129 22.89 -8.27 -4.86
C LEU A 129 23.10 -9.33 -5.94
N LEU A 130 22.07 -10.12 -6.27
CA LEU A 130 22.12 -11.10 -7.37
C LEU A 130 22.43 -10.39 -8.69
N ALA A 131 21.78 -9.26 -8.98
CA ALA A 131 22.05 -8.48 -10.19
C ALA A 131 23.50 -7.99 -10.27
N LYS A 132 24.03 -7.46 -9.15
CA LYS A 132 25.43 -7.00 -9.07
C LYS A 132 26.41 -8.15 -9.29
N GLN A 133 26.16 -9.32 -8.71
CA GLN A 133 26.99 -10.51 -8.90
C GLN A 133 26.95 -11.00 -10.35
N ALA A 134 25.75 -11.09 -10.93
CA ALA A 134 25.55 -11.47 -12.32
C ALA A 134 26.30 -10.56 -13.31
N LEU A 135 26.30 -9.24 -13.04
CA LEU A 135 26.89 -8.23 -13.91
C LEU A 135 28.35 -7.88 -13.56
N ALA A 136 28.93 -8.45 -12.50
CA ALA A 136 30.26 -8.08 -12.00
C ALA A 136 31.39 -8.23 -13.04
N ALA A 137 31.26 -9.18 -13.97
CA ALA A 137 32.23 -9.45 -15.03
C ALA A 137 31.61 -9.47 -16.44
N ARG A 138 30.34 -9.06 -16.59
CA ARG A 138 29.56 -9.20 -17.83
C ARG A 138 28.80 -7.90 -18.12
N SER A 139 28.82 -7.47 -19.38
CA SER A 139 28.07 -6.28 -19.83
C SER A 139 26.57 -6.55 -19.96
N ALA A 140 26.17 -7.80 -20.15
CA ALA A 140 24.77 -8.23 -20.20
C ALA A 140 24.67 -9.71 -19.84
N VAL A 141 23.56 -10.13 -19.24
CA VAL A 141 23.29 -11.55 -18.93
C VAL A 141 21.83 -11.89 -19.21
N ALA A 142 21.60 -13.02 -19.86
CA ALA A 142 20.26 -13.53 -20.13
C ALA A 142 19.67 -14.25 -18.91
N ALA A 143 18.38 -14.13 -18.69
CA ALA A 143 17.68 -14.76 -17.56
C ALA A 143 17.79 -16.29 -17.57
N SER A 144 17.76 -16.91 -18.76
CA SER A 144 18.01 -18.35 -18.95
C SER A 144 19.39 -18.78 -18.45
N THR A 145 20.42 -17.98 -18.72
CA THR A 145 21.79 -18.24 -18.24
C THR A 145 21.86 -18.13 -16.72
N LEU A 146 21.18 -17.14 -16.11
CA LEU A 146 21.10 -17.03 -14.65
C LEU A 146 20.40 -18.22 -14.02
N ALA A 147 19.34 -18.73 -14.66
CA ALA A 147 18.61 -19.89 -14.15
C ALA A 147 19.45 -21.18 -14.19
N GLU A 148 20.38 -21.30 -15.14
CA GLU A 148 21.33 -22.41 -15.22
C GLU A 148 22.47 -22.27 -14.20
N GLU A 149 23.02 -21.08 -14.03
CA GLU A 149 24.14 -20.81 -13.11
C GLU A 149 23.70 -20.81 -11.64
N TYR A 150 22.49 -20.32 -11.36
CA TYR A 150 21.95 -20.16 -10.00
C TYR A 150 20.56 -20.83 -9.85
N PRO A 151 20.47 -22.16 -9.98
CA PRO A 151 19.18 -22.86 -9.98
C PRO A 151 18.41 -22.74 -8.65
N ARG A 152 19.10 -22.46 -7.54
CA ARG A 152 18.48 -22.24 -6.22
C ARG A 152 17.91 -20.83 -6.05
N ASP A 153 18.32 -19.88 -6.88
CA ASP A 153 17.92 -18.47 -6.78
C ASP A 153 16.84 -18.08 -7.80
N PHE A 154 16.13 -19.06 -8.36
CA PHE A 154 15.09 -18.83 -9.37
C PHE A 154 14.03 -17.80 -8.92
N ALA A 155 13.61 -17.87 -7.66
CA ALA A 155 12.67 -16.91 -7.09
C ALA A 155 13.22 -15.47 -7.08
N ARG A 156 14.54 -15.30 -6.90
CA ARG A 156 15.22 -13.99 -7.00
C ARG A 156 15.38 -13.53 -8.44
N ILE A 157 15.56 -14.46 -9.39
CA ILE A 157 15.59 -14.15 -10.84
C ILE A 157 14.22 -13.59 -11.28
N ILE A 158 13.10 -14.18 -10.82
CA ILE A 158 11.76 -13.61 -11.01
C ILE A 158 11.68 -12.23 -10.34
N GLY A 159 12.22 -12.11 -9.13
CA GLY A 159 12.32 -10.85 -8.40
C GLY A 159 13.02 -9.74 -9.20
N LEU A 160 14.02 -10.06 -10.04
CA LEU A 160 14.68 -9.07 -10.90
C LEU A 160 13.67 -8.34 -11.79
N HIS A 161 12.76 -9.11 -12.40
CA HIS A 161 11.68 -8.58 -13.22
C HIS A 161 10.67 -7.79 -12.38
N THR A 162 10.25 -8.29 -11.23
CA THR A 162 9.28 -7.60 -10.34
C THR A 162 9.82 -6.26 -9.83
N TYR A 163 11.09 -6.20 -9.44
CA TYR A 163 11.75 -4.99 -8.92
C TYR A 163 12.43 -4.16 -10.01
N SER A 164 12.23 -4.49 -11.30
CA SER A 164 12.76 -3.72 -12.44
C SER A 164 12.24 -2.27 -12.50
N GLN A 165 11.13 -1.97 -11.83
CA GLN A 165 10.58 -0.62 -11.72
C GLN A 165 11.05 0.12 -10.47
N SER A 166 11.79 -0.53 -9.57
CA SER A 166 12.28 0.12 -8.36
C SER A 166 13.21 1.29 -8.72
N PRO A 167 13.09 2.44 -8.03
CA PRO A 167 14.03 3.55 -8.21
C PRO A 167 15.46 3.21 -7.78
N ARG A 168 15.64 2.29 -6.82
CA ARG A 168 16.96 1.93 -6.24
C ARG A 168 17.69 0.82 -7.00
N ARG A 169 17.15 0.34 -8.11
CA ARG A 169 17.78 -0.72 -8.91
C ARG A 169 19.08 -0.24 -9.55
N ALA A 170 20.07 -1.13 -9.60
CA ALA A 170 21.37 -0.93 -10.27
C ALA A 170 21.44 -1.56 -11.68
N TYR A 171 20.31 -2.07 -12.19
CA TYR A 171 20.22 -2.80 -13.45
C TYR A 171 18.98 -2.37 -14.22
N ASP A 172 19.00 -2.60 -15.53
CA ASP A 172 17.84 -2.51 -16.40
C ASP A 172 17.55 -3.88 -17.02
N ILE A 173 16.30 -4.08 -17.42
CA ILE A 173 15.82 -5.32 -18.03
C ILE A 173 15.20 -5.00 -19.38
N THR A 174 15.59 -5.76 -20.40
CA THR A 174 14.93 -5.77 -21.69
C THR A 174 14.25 -7.11 -21.93
N LEU A 175 12.92 -7.09 -22.05
CA LEU A 175 12.14 -8.27 -22.40
C LEU A 175 12.40 -8.63 -23.86
N THR A 176 12.59 -9.92 -24.14
CA THR A 176 12.83 -10.40 -25.51
C THR A 176 11.56 -10.89 -26.21
N GLY A 177 10.44 -11.08 -25.48
CA GLY A 177 9.20 -11.64 -26.01
C GLY A 177 9.22 -13.16 -26.22
N ASN A 178 10.37 -13.80 -26.05
CA ASN A 178 10.54 -15.24 -26.18
C ASN A 178 10.27 -15.93 -24.84
N TRP A 179 9.62 -17.09 -24.88
CA TRP A 179 9.39 -17.91 -23.69
C TRP A 179 10.38 -19.06 -23.65
N VAL A 180 11.04 -19.24 -22.51
CA VAL A 180 12.01 -20.32 -22.29
C VAL A 180 11.57 -21.21 -21.15
N GLU A 181 12.02 -22.46 -21.18
CA GLU A 181 11.80 -23.44 -20.12
C GLU A 181 13.16 -23.90 -19.56
N ARG A 182 13.34 -23.72 -18.24
CA ARG A 182 14.56 -24.11 -17.50
C ARG A 182 14.20 -24.63 -16.12
N GLY A 183 14.81 -25.74 -15.71
CA GLY A 183 14.61 -26.31 -14.37
C GLY A 183 13.16 -26.69 -14.04
N GLY A 184 12.31 -26.97 -15.05
CA GLY A 184 10.89 -27.25 -14.88
C GLY A 184 9.98 -26.01 -14.78
N PHE A 185 10.54 -24.81 -14.97
CA PHE A 185 9.79 -23.55 -14.96
C PHE A 185 9.82 -22.89 -16.34
N ARG A 186 8.69 -22.31 -16.75
CA ARG A 186 8.54 -21.55 -17.99
C ARG A 186 8.39 -20.06 -17.70
N PHE A 187 9.21 -19.21 -18.30
CA PHE A 187 9.19 -17.76 -18.10
C PHE A 187 9.54 -17.01 -19.38
N GLU A 188 9.19 -15.72 -19.42
CA GLU A 188 9.58 -14.83 -20.51
C GLU A 188 11.05 -14.42 -20.37
N GLU A 189 11.83 -14.64 -21.41
CA GLU A 189 13.26 -14.38 -21.43
C GLU A 189 13.52 -12.88 -21.45
N PHE A 190 14.48 -12.46 -20.62
CA PHE A 190 14.90 -11.08 -20.54
C PHE A 190 16.41 -10.95 -20.40
N ILE A 191 16.94 -9.83 -20.88
CA ILE A 191 18.37 -9.52 -20.79
C ILE A 191 18.56 -8.47 -19.69
N LEU A 192 19.40 -8.81 -18.73
CA LEU A 192 19.85 -7.95 -17.67
C LEU A 192 21.06 -7.13 -18.15
N THR A 193 21.01 -5.81 -18.00
CA THR A 193 22.12 -4.89 -18.32
C THR A 193 22.41 -3.95 -17.16
N PRO A 194 23.66 -3.50 -16.95
CA PRO A 194 23.96 -2.52 -15.92
C PRO A 194 23.26 -1.20 -16.25
N ARG A 195 22.66 -0.58 -15.23
CA ARG A 195 22.05 0.75 -15.36
C ARG A 195 23.16 1.80 -15.34
N ARG A 196 23.19 2.70 -16.33
CA ARG A 196 24.14 3.84 -16.32
C ARG A 196 23.79 4.80 -15.18
N GLU A 197 24.80 5.25 -14.45
CA GLU A 197 24.70 6.06 -13.22
C GLU A 197 24.09 7.47 -13.42
N ASP A 198 23.69 7.86 -14.63
CA ASP A 198 23.17 9.21 -14.94
C ASP A 198 21.77 9.52 -14.38
N ALA A 199 21.18 8.63 -13.60
CA ALA A 199 19.90 8.83 -12.92
C ALA A 199 20.07 8.78 -11.40
N ASP A 200 21.00 9.59 -10.88
CA ASP A 200 21.07 9.93 -9.47
C ASP A 200 19.80 10.74 -9.12
N HIS A 201 18.74 10.04 -8.73
CA HIS A 201 17.58 10.68 -8.15
C HIS A 201 18.02 11.25 -6.80
N GLY A 202 18.29 12.56 -6.84
CA GLY A 202 18.78 13.38 -5.74
C GLY A 202 18.25 12.93 -4.39
N ARG A 203 19.19 12.48 -3.55
CA ARG A 203 19.04 12.52 -2.10
C ARG A 203 18.74 13.96 -1.68
N THR A 204 17.49 14.24 -1.34
CA THR A 204 17.19 15.25 -0.33
C THR A 204 17.36 14.58 1.04
N GLU A 205 18.47 14.88 1.70
CA GLU A 205 18.56 14.87 3.17
C GLU A 205 17.67 15.97 3.77
#